data_AF-A0A2N0RHR2-F1
#
_entry.id   AF-A0A2N0RHR2-F1
#
_cell.length_a   1.000
_cell.length_b   1.000
_cell.length_c   1.000
_cell.angle_alpha   90.00
_cell.angle_beta   90.00
_cell.angle_gamma   90.00
#
_symmetry.space_group_name_H-M   'P 1'
#
loop_
_entity.id
_entity.type
_entity.pdbx_description
1 polymer ?
#
loop_
_entity_poly.entity_id
_entity_poly.type
_entity_poly.pdbx_seq_one_letter_code
_entity_poly.pdbx_strand_id
1 'polypeptide(L)'
;FRPKISEDTPKLIVDLIIKCWDAKAENRPTAKELCQTFLKYGNEMDDENSEISYQIKECEKIKENKLKNRTNENKSKNLQTHPQAIYTSRLLNFENLPEPVNSTDYLSSFQETISTSSANPISECLDCELNELDLNQDDGE
;
A
#
# COMPACT_ATOMS: atom_id res chain seq x y z
N PHE A 1 7.27 13.59 -3.01
CA PHE A 1 6.13 13.64 -2.05
C PHE A 1 5.64 12.22 -1.78
N ARG A 2 5.29 11.90 -0.53
CA ARG A 2 4.66 10.62 -0.13
C ARG A 2 3.33 10.97 0.57
N PRO A 3 2.16 10.59 0.05
CA PRO A 3 0.88 10.98 0.65
C PRO A 3 0.74 10.46 2.09
N LYS A 4 0.21 11.28 3.01
CA LYS A 4 -0.09 10.83 4.39
C LYS A 4 -1.03 9.64 4.32
N ILE A 5 -0.61 8.51 4.90
CA ILE A 5 -1.43 7.30 5.04
C ILE A 5 -2.51 7.58 6.09
N SER A 6 -3.73 7.08 5.86
CA SER A 6 -4.87 7.38 6.74
C SER A 6 -4.86 6.47 7.98
N GLU A 7 -5.25 7.01 9.14
CA GLU A 7 -5.25 6.32 10.44
C GLU A 7 -6.24 5.14 10.53
N ASP A 8 -7.12 4.96 9.53
CA ASP A 8 -7.99 3.79 9.33
C ASP A 8 -7.37 2.75 8.37
N THR A 9 -6.04 2.69 8.31
CA THR A 9 -5.25 1.66 7.60
C THR A 9 -4.59 0.73 8.64
N PRO A 10 -4.71 -0.60 8.53
CA PRO A 10 -4.02 -1.54 9.43
C PRO A 10 -2.51 -1.31 9.47
N LYS A 11 -1.90 -1.33 10.66
CA LYS A 11 -0.46 -1.05 10.85
C LYS A 11 0.44 -1.95 9.99
N LEU A 12 0.12 -3.24 9.88
CA LEU A 12 0.83 -4.19 9.02
C LEU A 12 0.87 -3.73 7.55
N ILE A 13 -0.20 -3.09 7.07
CA ILE A 13 -0.29 -2.52 5.72
C ILE A 13 0.47 -1.19 5.65
N VAL A 14 0.42 -0.35 6.70
CA VAL A 14 1.22 0.89 6.79
C VAL A 14 2.72 0.57 6.70
N ASP A 15 3.20 -0.39 7.48
CA ASP A 15 4.60 -0.82 7.50
C ASP A 15 5.04 -1.38 6.14
N LEU A 16 4.16 -2.12 5.46
CA LEU A 16 4.42 -2.65 4.12
C LEU A 16 4.49 -1.54 3.07
N ILE A 17 3.57 -0.55 3.12
CA ILE A 17 3.60 0.63 2.25
C ILE A 17 4.91 1.41 2.46
N ILE A 18 5.34 1.62 3.71
CA ILE A 18 6.60 2.31 4.03
C ILE A 18 7.81 1.57 3.45
N LYS A 19 7.88 0.24 3.58
CA LYS A 19 8.95 -0.58 2.97
C LYS A 19 8.95 -0.49 1.44
N CYS A 20 7.78 -0.56 0.79
CA CYS A 20 7.64 -0.36 -0.65
C CYS A 20 8.05 1.05 -1.12
N TRP A 21 7.97 2.04 -0.24
CA TRP A 21 8.26 3.44 -0.52
C TRP A 21 9.71 3.87 -0.27
N ASP A 22 10.61 2.95 0.13
CA ASP A 22 12.00 3.31 0.36
C ASP A 22 12.65 3.90 -0.91
N ALA A 23 13.42 4.97 -0.74
CA ALA A 23 14.24 5.57 -1.77
C ALA A 23 15.21 4.55 -2.40
N LYS A 24 15.82 3.71 -1.57
CA LYS A 24 16.73 2.64 -1.95
C LYS A 24 15.96 1.46 -2.52
N ALA A 25 16.30 1.05 -3.74
CA ALA A 25 15.64 -0.07 -4.41
C ALA A 25 15.93 -1.40 -3.69
N GLU A 26 17.14 -1.54 -3.15
CA GLU A 26 17.61 -2.70 -2.40
C GLU A 26 16.89 -2.94 -1.06
N ASN A 27 16.17 -1.93 -0.55
CA ASN A 27 15.37 -2.02 0.67
C ASN A 27 13.90 -2.37 0.42
N ARG A 28 13.45 -2.34 -0.85
CA ARG A 28 12.05 -2.62 -1.20
C ARG A 28 11.83 -4.13 -1.27
N PRO A 29 10.68 -4.64 -0.81
CA PRO A 29 10.33 -6.04 -1.03
C PRO A 29 10.13 -6.32 -2.52
N THR A 30 10.55 -7.50 -2.96
CA THR A 30 10.26 -8.02 -4.29
C THR A 30 8.76 -8.32 -4.44
N ALA A 31 8.28 -8.42 -5.69
CA ALA A 31 6.90 -8.83 -5.97
C ALA A 31 6.57 -10.22 -5.36
N LYS A 32 7.56 -11.12 -5.28
CA LYS A 32 7.43 -12.45 -4.67
C LYS A 32 7.23 -12.36 -3.16
N GLU A 33 8.03 -11.55 -2.46
CA GLU A 33 7.89 -11.34 -1.01
C GLU A 33 6.58 -10.64 -0.67
N LEU A 34 6.13 -9.70 -1.51
CA LEU A 34 4.80 -9.08 -1.38
C LEU A 34 3.69 -10.11 -1.52
N CYS A 35 3.73 -10.95 -2.56
CA CYS A 35 2.75 -12.02 -2.76
C CYS A 35 2.70 -12.99 -1.58
N GLN A 36 3.86 -13.44 -1.09
CA GLN A 36 3.95 -14.30 0.10
C GLN A 36 3.40 -13.62 1.36
N THR A 37 3.66 -12.32 1.53
CA THR A 37 3.14 -11.52 2.66
C THR A 37 1.61 -11.42 2.60
N PHE A 38 1.03 -11.14 1.43
CA PHE A 38 -0.43 -11.07 1.26
C PHE A 38 -1.12 -12.44 1.37
N LEU A 39 -0.50 -13.53 0.91
CA LEU A 39 -1.00 -14.89 1.11
C LEU A 39 -1.02 -15.27 2.61
N LYS A 40 0.04 -14.93 3.34
CA LYS A 40 0.09 -15.11 4.80
C LYS A 40 -1.04 -14.32 5.48
N TYR A 41 -1.20 -13.04 5.14
CA TYR A 41 -2.28 -12.19 5.65
C TYR A 41 -3.67 -12.75 5.32
N GLY A 42 -3.88 -13.30 4.12
CA GLY A 42 -5.10 -14.01 3.74
C GLY A 42 -5.41 -15.17 4.68
N ASN A 43 -4.45 -16.07 4.85
CA ASN A 43 -4.60 -17.25 5.73
C ASN A 43 -4.79 -16.88 7.21
N GLU A 44 -4.19 -15.78 7.67
CA GLU A 44 -4.33 -15.31 9.06
C GLU A 44 -5.67 -14.60 9.32
N MET A 45 -6.36 -14.08 8.30
CA MET A 45 -7.68 -13.43 8.49
C MET A 45 -8.78 -14.39 8.94
N ASP A 46 -8.66 -15.69 8.65
CA ASP A 46 -9.60 -16.73 9.09
C ASP A 46 -9.51 -16.99 10.62
N ASP A 47 -8.40 -16.67 11.27
CA ASP A 47 -8.30 -16.66 12.73
C ASP A 47 -8.72 -15.30 13.30
N GLU A 48 -9.81 -15.31 14.06
CA GLU A 48 -10.36 -14.12 14.71
C GLU A 48 -9.39 -13.47 15.73
N ASN A 49 -8.41 -14.24 16.22
CA ASN A 49 -7.40 -13.81 17.19
C ASN A 49 -6.08 -13.35 16.52
N SER A 50 -5.98 -13.40 15.18
CA SER A 50 -4.78 -12.97 14.49
C SER A 50 -4.59 -11.45 14.59
N GLU A 51 -3.33 -11.02 14.54
CA GLU A 51 -2.97 -9.60 14.56
C GLU A 51 -3.63 -8.83 13.40
N ILE A 52 -3.75 -9.45 12.22
CA ILE A 52 -4.42 -8.81 11.09
C ILE A 52 -5.93 -8.67 11.29
N SER A 53 -6.62 -9.70 11.80
CA SER A 53 -8.05 -9.64 12.11
C SER A 53 -8.34 -8.58 13.18
N TYR A 54 -7.50 -8.52 14.22
CA TYR A 54 -7.56 -7.48 15.25
C TYR A 54 -7.36 -6.07 14.68
N GLN A 55 -6.31 -5.83 13.89
CA GLN A 55 -6.04 -4.51 13.30
C GLN A 55 -7.14 -4.06 12.34
N ILE A 56 -7.71 -4.97 11.52
CA ILE A 56 -8.83 -4.66 10.63
C ILE A 56 -10.03 -4.16 11.44
N LYS A 57 -10.43 -4.89 12.48
CA LYS A 57 -11.56 -4.51 13.36
C LYS A 57 -11.36 -3.15 14.03
N GLU A 58 -10.16 -2.83 14.49
CA GLU A 58 -9.87 -1.50 15.05
C GLU A 58 -9.96 -0.40 13.99
N CYS A 59 -9.42 -0.62 12.79
CA CYS A 59 -9.54 0.32 11.68
C CYS A 59 -10.99 0.53 11.23
N GLU A 60 -11.82 -0.50 11.24
CA GLU A 60 -13.26 -0.40 10.95
C GLU A 60 -14.00 0.47 11.98
N LYS A 61 -13.73 0.29 13.28
CA LYS A 61 -14.29 1.17 14.34
C LYS A 61 -13.89 2.64 14.12
N ILE A 62 -12.62 2.90 13.77
CA ILE A 62 -12.13 4.25 13.47
C ILE A 62 -12.87 4.83 12.26
N LYS A 63 -13.04 4.05 11.19
CA LYS A 63 -13.73 4.42 9.95
C LYS A 63 -15.23 4.70 10.18
N GLU A 64 -15.89 3.88 11.00
CA GLU A 64 -17.30 4.06 11.37
C GLU A 64 -17.48 5.33 12.21
N ASN A 65 -16.61 5.59 13.19
CA ASN A 65 -16.61 6.83 13.98
C ASN A 65 -16.36 8.07 13.11
N LYS A 66 -15.41 8.01 12.16
CA LYS A 66 -15.17 9.04 11.15
C LYS A 66 -16.40 9.28 10.26
N LEU A 67 -17.21 8.26 9.98
CA LEU A 67 -18.45 8.38 9.21
C LEU A 67 -19.59 8.99 10.04
N LYS A 68 -19.79 8.53 11.28
CA LYS A 68 -20.78 9.08 12.22
C LYS A 68 -20.57 10.58 12.43
N ASN A 69 -19.32 11.01 12.61
CA ASN A 69 -18.95 12.42 12.78
C ASN A 69 -19.14 13.30 11.52
N ARG A 70 -19.39 12.70 10.34
CA ARG A 70 -19.61 13.42 9.07
C ARG A 70 -21.09 13.63 8.71
N THR A 71 -22.03 13.16 9.52
CA THR A 71 -23.44 13.05 9.11
C THR A 71 -24.22 14.36 9.00
N ASN A 72 -23.68 15.51 9.43
CA ASN A 72 -24.42 16.79 9.43
C ASN A 72 -24.17 17.72 8.22
N GLU A 73 -23.08 17.59 7.45
CA GLU A 73 -22.82 18.46 6.29
C GLU A 73 -22.26 17.71 5.08
N ASN A 74 -22.76 18.08 3.88
CA ASN A 74 -22.25 17.70 2.56
C ASN A 74 -22.37 16.22 2.15
N LYS A 75 -23.62 15.77 1.96
CA LYS A 75 -23.99 14.53 1.25
C LYS A 75 -23.64 14.52 -0.25
N SER A 76 -23.16 15.64 -0.80
CA SER A 76 -22.66 15.76 -2.18
C SER A 76 -21.20 16.21 -2.14
N LYS A 77 -20.28 15.25 -2.12
CA LYS A 77 -18.89 15.52 -2.51
C LYS A 77 -18.84 15.60 -4.02
N ASN A 78 -19.04 16.79 -4.55
CA ASN A 78 -18.75 17.08 -5.94
C ASN A 78 -17.29 16.65 -6.19
N LEU A 79 -17.05 15.76 -7.17
CA LEU A 79 -15.73 15.20 -7.46
C LEU A 79 -14.88 16.26 -8.17
N GLN A 80 -14.49 17.28 -7.42
CA GLN A 80 -13.72 18.40 -7.92
C GLN A 80 -12.31 17.91 -8.25
N THR A 81 -12.07 17.70 -9.54
CA THR A 81 -10.75 17.42 -10.07
C THR A 81 -9.87 18.66 -9.90
N HIS A 82 -8.59 18.46 -9.62
CA HIS A 82 -7.63 19.56 -9.58
C HIS A 82 -7.47 20.12 -11.01
N PRO A 83 -7.43 21.44 -11.25
CA PRO A 83 -7.44 22.00 -12.61
C PRO A 83 -6.21 21.61 -13.47
N GLN A 84 -5.14 21.10 -12.87
CA GLN A 84 -3.96 20.55 -13.54
C GLN A 84 -3.92 19.00 -13.57
N ALA A 85 -4.99 18.30 -13.14
CA ALA A 85 -5.07 16.86 -13.21
C ALA A 85 -5.39 16.40 -14.65
N ILE A 86 -4.60 15.47 -15.17
CA ILE A 86 -4.79 14.86 -16.48
C ILE A 86 -5.12 13.38 -16.27
N TYR A 87 -6.30 12.97 -16.73
CA TYR A 87 -6.84 11.61 -16.59
C TYR A 87 -6.72 10.77 -17.87
N THR A 88 -6.19 11.35 -18.94
CA THR A 88 -5.81 10.63 -20.17
C THR A 88 -4.34 10.21 -20.11
N SER A 89 -3.95 9.24 -20.95
CA SER A 89 -2.53 8.93 -21.14
C SER A 89 -1.76 10.17 -21.64
N ARG A 90 -0.51 10.28 -21.19
CA ARG A 90 0.45 11.30 -21.63
C ARG A 90 1.87 10.74 -21.47
N LEU A 91 2.78 11.17 -22.34
CA LEU A 91 4.20 10.92 -22.13
C LEU A 91 4.67 11.71 -20.91
N LEU A 92 5.43 11.06 -20.02
CA LEU A 92 6.08 11.70 -18.89
C LEU A 92 7.54 11.98 -19.27
N ASN A 93 8.02 13.20 -19.00
CA ASN A 93 9.45 13.49 -19.09
C ASN A 93 10.10 13.14 -17.73
N PHE A 94 11.17 12.36 -17.78
CA PHE A 94 11.97 11.94 -16.62
C PHE A 94 13.37 12.59 -16.58
N GLU A 95 13.67 13.49 -17.52
CA GLU A 95 14.90 14.29 -17.51
C GLU A 95 15.01 15.13 -16.24
N ASN A 96 16.21 15.14 -15.63
CA ASN A 96 16.57 15.97 -14.48
C ASN A 96 15.69 15.75 -13.22
N LEU A 97 15.13 14.55 -13.03
CA LEU A 97 14.47 14.21 -11.78
C LEU A 97 15.48 14.18 -10.61
N PRO A 98 15.10 14.68 -9.42
CA PRO A 98 15.93 14.56 -8.23
C PRO A 98 16.02 13.10 -7.79
N GLU A 99 17.12 12.74 -7.12
CA GLU A 99 17.26 11.44 -6.48
C GLU A 99 16.11 11.20 -5.48
N PRO A 100 15.58 9.96 -5.39
CA PRO A 100 14.55 9.65 -4.43
C PRO A 100 15.12 9.79 -3.01
N VAL A 101 14.37 10.45 -2.13
CA VAL A 101 14.71 10.59 -0.71
C VAL A 101 13.58 10.06 0.17
N ASN A 102 13.96 9.44 1.29
CA ASN A 102 13.00 8.96 2.28
C ASN A 102 12.34 10.13 3.02
N SER A 103 11.06 10.00 3.30
CA SER A 103 10.27 11.04 3.95
C SER A 103 10.47 10.99 5.46
N THR A 104 10.99 12.07 6.04
CA THR A 104 11.30 12.21 7.48
C THR A 104 10.08 11.98 8.39
N ASP A 105 8.89 12.36 7.91
CA ASP A 105 7.65 12.37 8.67
C ASP A 105 7.23 10.99 9.20
N TYR A 106 7.63 9.90 8.53
CA TYR A 106 7.33 8.54 8.97
C TYR A 106 8.29 8.05 10.06
N LEU A 107 9.58 8.40 9.97
CA LEU A 107 10.59 7.93 10.93
C LEU A 107 10.29 8.40 12.35
N SER A 108 9.76 9.61 12.52
CA SER A 108 9.34 10.15 13.82
C SER A 108 8.14 9.42 14.45
N SER A 109 7.42 8.57 13.70
CA SER A 109 6.21 7.88 14.16
C SER A 109 6.44 6.40 14.51
N PHE A 110 7.59 5.82 14.14
CA PHE A 110 7.84 4.37 14.20
C PHE A 110 9.24 3.98 14.73
N GLN A 111 10.03 4.93 15.24
CA GLN A 111 11.47 4.76 15.52
C GLN A 111 11.84 3.84 16.71
N GLU A 112 10.93 3.02 17.23
CA GLU A 112 11.20 2.19 18.42
C GLU A 112 11.68 0.76 18.10
N THR A 113 11.60 0.29 16.84
CA THR A 113 12.10 -1.05 16.46
C THR A 113 12.84 -1.10 15.12
N ILE A 114 14.16 -1.37 15.21
CA ILE A 114 14.97 -2.36 14.45
C ILE A 114 16.42 -1.86 14.35
N SER A 115 17.29 -2.49 15.15
CA SER A 115 18.74 -2.47 14.96
C SER A 115 19.16 -3.53 13.92
N THR A 116 20.29 -3.30 13.28
CA THR A 116 20.72 -3.85 11.97
C THR A 116 21.12 -5.33 11.89
N SER A 117 20.78 -5.97 10.76
CA SER A 117 21.46 -7.11 10.08
C SER A 117 20.85 -7.36 8.67
N SER A 118 21.43 -8.09 7.70
CA SER A 118 22.84 -8.23 7.31
C SER A 118 23.00 -8.88 5.89
N ALA A 119 23.64 -8.15 4.95
CA ALA A 119 24.35 -8.60 3.72
C ALA A 119 23.74 -9.63 2.70
N ASN A 120 23.34 -9.13 1.50
CA ASN A 120 23.79 -9.44 0.11
C ASN A 120 24.19 -10.88 -0.38
N PRO A 121 24.23 -11.18 -1.71
CA PRO A 121 23.64 -10.47 -2.89
C PRO A 121 23.05 -11.35 -4.06
N ILE A 122 22.35 -10.69 -5.01
CA ILE A 122 22.12 -11.01 -6.46
C ILE A 122 21.50 -12.37 -6.88
N SER A 123 20.36 -12.29 -7.59
CA SER A 123 20.08 -13.12 -8.79
C SER A 123 19.01 -12.46 -9.69
N GLU A 124 19.25 -12.55 -11.01
CA GLU A 124 18.47 -12.15 -12.19
C GLU A 124 16.98 -11.74 -12.08
N CYS A 125 16.65 -10.64 -12.78
CA CYS A 125 15.28 -10.21 -13.07
C CYS A 125 14.67 -11.10 -14.16
N LEU A 126 13.62 -11.86 -13.81
CA LEU A 126 12.73 -12.51 -14.77
C LEU A 126 11.44 -11.70 -14.86
N ASP A 127 11.16 -11.20 -16.06
CA ASP A 127 9.93 -10.48 -16.37
C ASP A 127 8.71 -11.37 -16.11
N CYS A 128 7.82 -10.92 -15.25
CA CYS A 128 6.56 -11.61 -14.99
C CYS A 128 5.54 -11.23 -16.06
N GLU A 129 5.56 -11.96 -17.19
CA GLU A 129 4.49 -11.94 -18.17
C GLU A 129 3.19 -12.43 -17.51
N LEU A 130 2.28 -11.50 -17.21
CA LEU A 130 0.91 -11.82 -16.82
C LEU A 130 0.13 -12.19 -18.10
N ASN A 131 0.01 -13.48 -18.39
CA ASN A 131 -0.86 -13.96 -19.46
C ASN A 131 -2.33 -13.68 -19.12
N GLU A 132 -3.03 -12.91 -19.96
CA GLU A 132 -4.47 -12.63 -19.85
C GLU A 132 -5.34 -13.82 -20.31
N LEU A 133 -5.17 -14.99 -19.68
CA LEU A 133 -5.94 -16.19 -19.95
C LEU A 133 -6.41 -16.88 -18.67
N ASP A 134 -7.32 -16.22 -17.95
CA ASP A 134 -8.25 -16.89 -17.00
C ASP A 134 -9.56 -16.09 -16.80
N LEU A 135 -9.98 -15.35 -17.83
CA LEU A 135 -11.28 -14.66 -17.88
C LEU A 135 -12.09 -15.13 -19.10
N ASN A 136 -12.49 -16.41 -19.09
CA ASN A 136 -13.69 -16.84 -19.79
C ASN A 136 -14.56 -17.64 -18.82
N GLN A 137 -15.76 -17.13 -18.61
CA GLN A 137 -16.68 -17.58 -17.59
C GLN A 137 -17.56 -18.72 -18.11
N ASP A 138 -17.90 -19.64 -17.22
CA ASP A 138 -18.72 -20.81 -17.52
C ASP A 138 -20.20 -20.40 -17.68
N ASP A 139 -20.66 -20.26 -18.94
CA ASP A 139 -22.06 -20.07 -19.30
C ASP A 139 -22.63 -21.41 -19.79
N GLY A 140 -23.43 -22.06 -18.94
CA GLY A 140 -23.93 -23.42 -19.18
C GLY A 140 -25.19 -23.54 -20.04
N GLU A 141 -25.62 -24.79 -20.24
CA GLU A 141 -26.93 -25.20 -20.77
C GLU A 141 -27.44 -26.45 -20.02
#